data_AF-A0A371BEB1-F1
#
_entry.id   AF-A0A371BEB1-F1
#
_cell.length_a   1.000
_cell.length_b   1.000
_cell.length_c   1.000
_cell.angle_alpha   90.00
_cell.angle_beta   90.00
_cell.angle_gamma   90.00
#
_symmetry.space_group_name_H-M   'P 1'
#
loop_
_entity.id
_entity.type
_entity.pdbx_description
1 polymer ?
#
loop_
_entity_poly.entity_id
_entity_poly.type
_entity_poly.pdbx_seq_one_letter_code
_entity_poly.pdbx_strand_id
1 'polypeptide(L)'
;MKIVLSLSVFASLSLAGAVSAEPVASTHASPLLGSWALDISQMPVPAEARPKAVTITFADAGEGKWTTRVLIVGNDASKRDMTSAYQRNGSAVPIEGDQIEADTVAVATPTPNIMVMAMAKDRHPASTRVYTVSDDGNIMVEEAVTYDDNGMPRIRTNHFSRIRG
;
A
#
# COMPACT_ATOMS: atom_id res chain seq x y z
N MET A 1 64.23 8.58 55.06
CA MET A 1 63.33 9.70 55.41
C MET A 1 62.76 10.32 54.14
N LYS A 2 61.51 9.98 53.82
CA LYS A 2 60.46 10.82 53.18
C LYS A 2 59.33 9.89 52.73
N ILE A 3 58.29 9.88 53.56
CA ILE A 3 56.98 9.29 53.29
C ILE A 3 56.31 10.15 52.25
N VAL A 4 55.71 9.55 51.22
CA VAL A 4 54.63 10.17 50.46
C VAL A 4 53.52 9.15 50.33
N LEU A 5 52.49 9.31 51.16
CA LEU A 5 51.16 8.74 50.94
C LEU A 5 50.62 9.31 49.62
N SER A 6 50.02 8.46 48.78
CA SER A 6 49.12 8.94 47.74
C SER A 6 47.85 8.10 47.72
N LEU A 7 46.78 8.87 47.58
CA LEU A 7 45.39 8.62 47.95
C LEU A 7 44.74 7.65 46.96
N SER A 8 44.15 6.56 47.46
CA SER A 8 43.28 5.70 46.67
C SER A 8 41.97 6.44 46.38
N VAL A 9 41.73 6.81 45.12
CA VAL A 9 40.43 7.30 44.66
C VAL A 9 39.68 6.11 44.05
N PHE A 10 38.67 5.60 44.75
CA PHE A 10 37.67 4.70 44.17
C PHE A 10 36.70 5.54 43.34
N ALA A 11 36.83 5.49 42.02
CA ALA A 11 35.85 6.03 41.09
C ALA A 11 34.67 5.03 40.99
N SER A 12 33.58 5.32 41.68
CA SER A 12 32.32 4.60 41.53
C SER A 12 31.70 4.93 40.16
N LEU A 13 31.83 4.00 39.22
CA LEU A 13 31.25 4.12 37.88
C LEU A 13 29.77 3.70 37.95
N SER A 14 28.86 4.67 38.02
CA SER A 14 27.42 4.43 37.92
C SER A 14 27.05 4.07 36.48
N LEU A 15 26.79 2.77 36.24
CA LEU A 15 26.28 2.27 34.98
C LEU A 15 24.79 2.67 34.85
N ALA A 16 24.52 3.81 34.22
CA ALA A 16 23.17 4.19 33.84
C ALA A 16 22.67 3.20 32.78
N GLY A 17 21.74 2.32 33.16
CA GLY A 17 21.07 1.41 32.23
C GLY A 17 20.33 2.21 31.18
N ALA A 18 20.83 2.21 29.95
CA ALA A 18 20.06 2.63 28.80
C ALA A 18 18.91 1.63 28.62
N VAL A 19 17.70 2.05 28.96
CA VAL A 19 16.49 1.32 28.56
C VAL A 19 16.40 1.48 27.05
N SER A 20 16.88 0.48 26.31
CA SER A 20 16.49 0.32 24.91
C SER A 20 14.98 0.10 24.90
N ALA A 21 14.23 1.14 24.55
CA ALA A 21 12.86 0.97 24.11
C ALA A 21 12.93 0.22 22.76
N GLU A 22 12.68 -1.09 22.78
CA GLU A 22 12.38 -1.82 21.55
C GLU A 22 11.20 -1.12 20.88
N PRO A 23 11.25 -0.86 19.56
CA PRO A 23 10.09 -0.34 18.87
C PRO A 23 8.97 -1.37 19.04
N VAL A 24 7.94 -0.99 19.80
CA VAL A 24 6.69 -1.76 19.87
C VAL A 24 6.16 -1.76 18.44
N ALA A 25 6.36 -2.85 17.72
CA ALA A 25 5.73 -3.05 16.43
C ALA A 25 4.22 -2.97 16.70
N SER A 26 3.61 -1.86 16.28
CA SER A 26 2.18 -1.68 16.39
C SER A 26 1.51 -2.87 15.71
N THR A 27 0.91 -3.76 16.50
CA THR A 27 0.10 -4.91 16.06
C THR A 27 -1.20 -4.48 15.37
N HIS A 28 -1.35 -3.20 15.04
CA HIS A 28 -2.47 -2.71 14.29
C HIS A 28 -2.29 -3.20 12.85
N ALA A 29 -3.15 -4.14 12.47
CA ALA A 29 -3.36 -4.53 11.09
C ALA A 29 -3.42 -3.25 10.25
N SER A 30 -2.67 -3.21 9.15
CA SER A 30 -2.58 -2.03 8.30
C SER A 30 -4.00 -1.53 7.95
N PRO A 31 -4.26 -0.21 8.03
CA PRO A 31 -5.57 0.35 7.71
C PRO A 31 -5.95 0.19 6.23
N LEU A 32 -5.06 -0.29 5.35
CA LEU A 32 -5.42 -0.70 3.99
C LEU A 32 -6.29 -1.97 3.94
N LEU A 33 -6.14 -2.89 4.90
CA LEU A 33 -6.84 -4.18 4.87
C LEU A 33 -8.37 -3.99 4.93
N GLY A 34 -9.09 -4.76 4.14
CA GLY A 34 -10.55 -4.68 3.99
C GLY A 34 -10.97 -4.33 2.56
N SER A 35 -12.25 -3.99 2.41
CA SER A 35 -12.87 -3.70 1.12
C SER A 35 -13.22 -2.22 0.98
N TRP A 36 -13.04 -1.70 -0.23
CA TRP A 36 -13.12 -0.30 -0.57
C TRP A 36 -13.96 -0.12 -1.82
N ALA A 37 -14.98 0.74 -1.76
CA ALA A 37 -15.83 1.09 -2.89
C ALA A 37 -15.38 2.43 -3.48
N LEU A 38 -15.17 2.47 -4.78
CA LEU A 38 -14.85 3.71 -5.50
C LEU A 38 -16.06 4.66 -5.48
N ASP A 39 -15.82 5.93 -5.15
CA ASP A 39 -16.78 6.99 -5.35
C ASP A 39 -16.80 7.38 -6.84
N ILE A 40 -17.75 6.78 -7.57
CA ILE A 40 -17.96 7.03 -8.99
C ILE A 40 -18.31 8.50 -9.26
N SER A 41 -18.95 9.19 -8.33
CA SER A 41 -19.37 10.58 -8.55
C SER A 41 -18.17 11.54 -8.66
N GLN A 42 -17.07 11.21 -7.99
CA GLN A 42 -15.84 12.01 -7.91
C GLN A 42 -14.80 11.67 -8.98
N MET A 43 -15.07 10.70 -9.87
CA MET A 43 -14.09 10.33 -10.89
C MET A 43 -13.86 11.47 -11.90
N PRO A 44 -12.59 11.79 -12.25
CA PRO A 44 -12.27 12.86 -13.19
C PRO A 44 -12.35 12.39 -14.65
N VAL A 45 -13.36 11.59 -14.96
CA VAL A 45 -13.70 11.15 -16.33
C VAL A 45 -15.18 11.46 -16.61
N PRO A 46 -15.57 11.63 -17.89
CA PRO A 46 -16.97 11.86 -18.26
C PRO A 46 -17.91 10.79 -17.72
N ALA A 47 -19.14 11.15 -17.35
CA ALA A 47 -20.07 10.27 -16.65
C ALA A 47 -20.38 8.99 -17.44
N GLU A 48 -20.50 9.11 -18.76
CA GLU A 48 -20.73 8.04 -19.71
C GLU A 48 -19.58 7.02 -19.82
N ALA A 49 -18.37 7.41 -19.41
CA ALA A 49 -17.19 6.54 -19.41
C ALA A 49 -16.96 5.87 -18.04
N ARG A 50 -17.73 6.23 -17.00
CA ARG A 50 -17.52 5.72 -15.65
C ARG A 50 -18.04 4.29 -15.52
N PRO A 51 -17.36 3.41 -14.76
CA PRO A 51 -17.92 2.12 -14.38
C PRO A 51 -19.14 2.32 -13.46
N LYS A 52 -19.99 1.30 -13.38
CA LYS A 52 -21.10 1.26 -12.43
C LYS A 52 -20.64 1.03 -11.00
N ALA A 53 -19.56 0.26 -10.83
CA ALA A 53 -18.94 0.02 -9.53
C ALA A 53 -17.49 -0.41 -9.71
N VAL A 54 -16.65 -0.05 -8.74
CA VAL A 54 -15.33 -0.64 -8.55
C VAL A 54 -15.16 -0.95 -7.06
N THR A 55 -14.79 -2.19 -6.77
CA THR A 55 -14.46 -2.64 -5.42
C THR A 55 -13.03 -3.14 -5.42
N ILE A 56 -12.24 -2.70 -4.44
CA ILE A 56 -10.91 -3.22 -4.17
C ILE A 56 -10.93 -3.88 -2.80
N THR A 57 -10.42 -5.11 -2.70
CA THR A 57 -10.24 -5.82 -1.44
C THR A 57 -8.77 -6.14 -1.25
N PHE A 58 -8.21 -5.64 -0.14
CA PHE A 58 -6.89 -6.03 0.35
C PHE A 58 -7.08 -7.00 1.52
N ALA A 59 -6.55 -8.22 1.41
CA ALA A 59 -6.67 -9.22 2.45
C ALA A 59 -5.32 -9.79 2.87
N ASP A 60 -5.20 -10.08 4.16
CA ASP A 60 -4.07 -10.84 4.70
C ASP A 60 -4.22 -12.29 4.22
N ALA A 61 -3.18 -12.82 3.58
CA ALA A 61 -3.12 -14.19 3.08
C ALA A 61 -2.17 -15.07 3.92
N GLY A 62 -1.69 -14.57 5.06
CA GLY A 62 -0.72 -15.23 5.92
C GLY A 62 0.71 -15.12 5.41
N GLU A 63 1.68 -15.45 6.27
CA GLU A 63 3.11 -15.52 5.93
C GLU A 63 3.68 -14.20 5.33
N GLY A 64 3.10 -13.07 5.74
CA GLY A 64 3.47 -11.74 5.22
C GLY A 64 2.92 -11.42 3.83
N LYS A 65 2.24 -12.36 3.17
CA LYS A 65 1.62 -12.19 1.85
C LYS A 65 0.25 -11.55 1.99
N TRP A 66 -0.09 -10.72 1.02
CA TRP A 66 -1.44 -10.21 0.85
C TRP A 66 -2.03 -10.66 -0.47
N THR A 67 -3.35 -10.67 -0.54
CA THR A 67 -4.08 -10.67 -1.80
C THR A 67 -4.70 -9.31 -2.04
N THR A 68 -4.62 -8.85 -3.30
CA THR A 68 -5.50 -7.81 -3.81
C THR A 68 -6.47 -8.46 -4.77
N ARG A 69 -7.77 -8.20 -4.59
CA ARG A 69 -8.81 -8.48 -5.58
C ARG A 69 -9.46 -7.18 -6.02
N VAL A 70 -9.61 -6.99 -7.32
CA VAL A 70 -10.33 -5.86 -7.89
C VAL A 70 -11.51 -6.40 -8.69
N LEU A 71 -12.69 -5.86 -8.41
CA LEU A 71 -13.91 -6.16 -9.13
C LEU A 71 -14.44 -4.88 -9.76
N ILE A 72 -14.60 -4.88 -11.08
CA ILE A 72 -15.12 -3.76 -11.85
C ILE A 72 -16.42 -4.20 -12.52
N VAL A 73 -17.48 -3.43 -12.33
CA VAL A 73 -18.70 -3.51 -13.12
C VAL A 73 -18.66 -2.37 -14.12
N GLY A 74 -18.42 -2.70 -15.40
CA GLY A 74 -18.37 -1.74 -16.50
C GLY A 74 -19.70 -1.01 -16.70
N ASN A 75 -19.68 0.09 -17.45
CA ASN A 75 -20.90 0.82 -17.79
C ASN A 75 -21.89 -0.09 -18.57
N ASP A 76 -21.34 -0.94 -19.44
CA ASP A 76 -22.03 -1.99 -20.19
C ASP A 76 -22.48 -3.20 -19.33
N ALA A 77 -22.30 -3.13 -18.00
CA ALA A 77 -22.54 -4.21 -17.04
C ALA A 77 -21.63 -5.45 -17.20
N SER A 78 -20.59 -5.38 -18.03
CA SER A 78 -19.53 -6.39 -18.01
C SER A 78 -18.88 -6.45 -16.63
N LYS A 79 -18.44 -7.65 -16.23
CA LYS A 79 -17.73 -7.86 -14.98
C LYS A 79 -16.29 -8.22 -15.30
N ARG A 80 -15.36 -7.44 -14.74
CA ARG A 80 -13.92 -7.75 -14.77
C ARG A 80 -13.48 -8.02 -13.35
N ASP A 81 -12.79 -9.14 -13.16
CA ASP A 81 -12.37 -9.64 -11.86
C ASP A 81 -10.92 -10.07 -11.98
N MET A 82 -10.07 -9.53 -11.11
CA MET A 82 -8.65 -9.82 -11.11
C MET A 82 -8.13 -9.94 -9.70
N THR A 83 -7.17 -10.85 -9.52
CA THR A 83 -6.57 -11.14 -8.22
C THR A 83 -5.06 -11.31 -8.35
N SER A 84 -4.32 -10.87 -7.35
CA SER A 84 -2.88 -11.13 -7.24
C SER A 84 -2.51 -11.44 -5.79
N ALA A 85 -1.64 -12.42 -5.58
CA ALA A 85 -1.05 -12.75 -4.29
C ALA A 85 0.44 -12.36 -4.30
N TYR A 86 0.86 -11.51 -3.36
CA TYR A 86 2.20 -10.93 -3.39
C TYR A 86 2.80 -10.76 -1.99
N GLN A 87 4.13 -10.70 -1.97
CA GLN A 87 4.88 -10.10 -0.88
C GLN A 87 4.93 -8.58 -1.07
N ARG A 88 4.96 -7.81 0.02
CA ARG A 88 5.00 -6.33 -0.02
C ARG A 88 6.44 -5.77 -0.10
N ASN A 89 7.32 -6.49 -0.79
CA ASN A 89 8.75 -6.19 -0.90
C ASN A 89 9.18 -5.69 -2.29
N GLY A 90 8.22 -5.39 -3.17
CA GLY A 90 8.47 -4.92 -4.54
C GLY A 90 8.79 -6.01 -5.56
N SER A 91 8.70 -7.30 -5.19
CA SER A 91 8.84 -8.39 -6.16
C SER A 91 7.61 -8.48 -7.07
N ALA A 92 7.83 -8.67 -8.37
CA ALA A 92 6.75 -8.82 -9.34
C ALA A 92 6.11 -10.21 -9.26
N VAL A 93 4.79 -10.26 -9.38
CA VAL A 93 3.97 -11.48 -9.45
C VAL A 93 2.97 -11.36 -10.60
N PRO A 94 2.46 -12.48 -11.15
CA PRO A 94 1.39 -12.44 -12.14
C PRO A 94 0.06 -11.97 -11.53
N ILE A 95 -0.79 -11.39 -12.39
CA ILE A 95 -2.21 -11.14 -12.11
C ILE A 95 -3.02 -12.30 -12.66
N GLU A 96 -3.99 -12.81 -11.91
CA GLU A 96 -4.97 -13.81 -12.35
C GLU A 96 -6.29 -13.13 -12.74
N GLY A 97 -7.07 -13.75 -13.64
CA GLY A 97 -8.37 -13.23 -14.09
C GLY A 97 -8.28 -12.32 -15.31
N ASP A 98 -9.00 -11.20 -15.29
CA ASP A 98 -8.96 -10.21 -16.37
C ASP A 98 -7.65 -9.40 -16.33
N GLN A 99 -6.91 -9.43 -17.44
CA GLN A 99 -5.56 -8.86 -17.58
C GLN A 99 -5.53 -7.72 -18.62
N ILE A 100 -6.65 -7.03 -18.83
CA ILE A 100 -6.72 -6.00 -19.87
C ILE A 100 -5.82 -4.80 -19.54
N GLU A 101 -5.69 -4.45 -18.26
CA GLU A 101 -4.87 -3.32 -17.81
C GLU A 101 -3.40 -3.71 -17.56
N ALA A 102 -3.15 -4.92 -17.06
CA ALA A 102 -1.83 -5.41 -16.69
C ALA A 102 -1.80 -6.94 -16.60
N ASP A 103 -0.63 -7.53 -16.80
CA ASP A 103 -0.37 -8.97 -16.58
C ASP A 103 0.46 -9.24 -15.32
N THR A 104 1.16 -8.21 -14.82
CA THR A 104 2.10 -8.31 -13.71
C THR A 104 1.97 -7.12 -12.77
N VAL A 105 2.18 -7.39 -11.48
CA VAL A 105 2.13 -6.38 -10.41
C VAL A 105 3.26 -6.58 -9.42
N ALA A 106 3.83 -5.48 -8.93
CA ALA A 106 4.76 -5.44 -7.81
C ALA A 106 4.23 -4.47 -6.75
N VAL A 107 4.29 -4.85 -5.48
CA VAL A 107 3.72 -4.07 -4.38
C VAL A 107 4.74 -3.83 -3.28
N ALA A 108 4.76 -2.60 -2.75
CA ALA A 108 5.50 -2.22 -1.56
C ALA A 108 4.60 -1.39 -0.62
N THR A 109 4.81 -1.52 0.69
CA THR A 109 4.13 -0.68 1.70
C THR A 109 5.17 0.05 2.55
N PRO A 110 5.57 1.27 2.17
CA PRO A 110 6.62 2.03 2.88
C PRO A 110 6.18 2.42 4.31
N THR A 111 4.87 2.64 4.52
CA THR A 111 4.25 2.84 5.83
C THR A 111 2.99 1.97 5.92
N PRO A 112 2.44 1.73 7.12
CA PRO A 112 1.24 0.90 7.27
C PRO A 112 0.02 1.42 6.49
N ASN A 113 -0.09 2.72 6.23
CA ASN A 113 -1.24 3.34 5.59
C ASN A 113 -1.03 3.70 4.10
N ILE A 114 0.15 3.40 3.54
CA ILE A 114 0.50 3.69 2.15
C ILE A 114 0.87 2.41 1.43
N MET A 115 0.26 2.17 0.26
CA MET A 115 0.64 1.12 -0.67
C MET A 115 1.09 1.74 -2.00
N VAL A 116 2.24 1.30 -2.50
CA VAL A 116 2.71 1.58 -3.85
C VAL A 116 2.58 0.30 -4.67
N MET A 117 1.89 0.39 -5.80
CA MET A 117 1.62 -0.71 -6.72
C MET A 117 2.10 -0.34 -8.11
N ALA A 118 3.13 -1.02 -8.61
CA ALA A 118 3.59 -0.88 -9.98
C ALA A 118 3.02 -2.02 -10.83
N MET A 119 2.49 -1.69 -12.00
CA MET A 119 1.85 -2.63 -12.92
C MET A 119 2.48 -2.54 -14.30
N ALA A 120 2.62 -3.69 -14.94
CA ALA A 120 3.13 -3.79 -16.30
C ALA A 120 2.22 -4.65 -17.19
N LYS A 121 2.27 -4.36 -18.48
CA LYS A 121 1.59 -5.09 -19.55
C LYS A 121 2.58 -5.38 -20.66
N ASP A 122 2.70 -6.64 -21.06
CA ASP A 122 3.60 -7.08 -22.11
C ASP A 122 5.05 -6.59 -21.91
N ARG A 123 5.50 -6.58 -20.64
CA ARG A 123 6.81 -6.07 -20.18
C ARG A 123 7.02 -4.55 -20.29
N HIS A 124 5.97 -3.78 -20.53
CA HIS A 124 6.01 -2.32 -20.54
C HIS A 124 5.30 -1.74 -19.31
N PRO A 125 5.74 -0.60 -18.75
CA PRO A 125 5.01 0.06 -17.67
C PRO A 125 3.57 0.39 -18.09
N ALA A 126 2.59 -0.11 -17.34
CA ALA A 126 1.18 0.15 -17.59
C ALA A 126 0.67 1.28 -16.69
N SER A 127 0.85 1.12 -15.37
CA SER A 127 0.43 2.12 -14.39
C SER A 127 1.19 1.96 -13.09
N THR A 128 1.37 3.06 -12.36
CA THR A 128 1.75 3.04 -10.95
C THR A 128 0.62 3.62 -10.14
N ARG A 129 0.20 2.96 -9.06
CA ARG A 129 -0.89 3.38 -8.20
C ARG A 129 -0.38 3.55 -6.79
N VAL A 130 -0.68 4.68 -6.18
CA VAL A 130 -0.40 4.95 -4.77
C VAL A 130 -1.73 5.01 -4.03
N TYR A 131 -1.91 4.14 -3.05
CA TYR A 131 -3.09 4.13 -2.19
C TYR A 131 -2.71 4.67 -0.81
N THR A 132 -3.42 5.69 -0.35
CA THR A 132 -3.24 6.28 0.98
C THR A 132 -4.54 6.21 1.75
N VAL A 133 -4.50 5.65 2.96
CA VAL A 133 -5.66 5.57 3.85
C VAL A 133 -5.59 6.66 4.91
N SER A 134 -6.72 7.33 5.15
CA SER A 134 -6.88 8.31 6.21
C SER A 134 -6.67 7.71 7.60
N ASP A 135 -6.31 8.53 8.59
CA ASP A 135 -6.04 8.08 9.96
C ASP A 135 -7.25 7.38 10.61
N ASP A 136 -8.47 7.81 10.24
CA ASP A 136 -9.72 7.20 10.72
C ASP A 136 -10.10 5.89 9.99
N GLY A 137 -9.30 5.49 8.98
CA GLY A 137 -9.48 4.27 8.21
C GLY A 137 -10.68 4.27 7.26
N ASN A 138 -11.37 5.40 7.06
CA ASN A 138 -12.66 5.44 6.38
C ASN A 138 -12.57 5.84 4.91
N ILE A 139 -11.53 6.58 4.56
CA ILE A 139 -11.29 7.06 3.21
C ILE A 139 -9.95 6.51 2.71
N MET A 140 -9.94 6.05 1.46
CA MET A 140 -8.72 5.73 0.75
C MET A 140 -8.65 6.58 -0.51
N VAL A 141 -7.52 7.23 -0.74
CA VAL A 141 -7.22 7.96 -1.97
C VAL A 141 -6.29 7.11 -2.81
N GLU A 142 -6.61 6.96 -4.09
CA GLU A 142 -5.73 6.37 -5.11
C GLU A 142 -5.22 7.47 -6.03
N GLU A 143 -3.92 7.58 -6.17
CA GLU A 143 -3.27 8.33 -7.24
C GLU A 143 -2.78 7.34 -8.30
N ALA A 144 -3.50 7.28 -9.43
CA ALA A 144 -3.18 6.41 -10.55
C ALA A 144 -2.37 7.16 -11.60
N VAL A 145 -1.09 6.83 -11.70
CA VAL A 145 -0.18 7.26 -12.76
C VAL A 145 -0.38 6.35 -13.96
N THR A 146 -0.69 6.93 -15.12
CA THR A 146 -0.73 6.26 -16.42
C THR A 146 0.10 7.04 -17.43
N TYR A 147 0.36 6.46 -18.59
CA TYR A 147 1.02 7.15 -19.70
C TYR A 147 0.05 7.24 -20.88
N ASP A 148 0.01 8.38 -21.56
CA ASP A 148 -0.76 8.50 -22.82
C ASP A 148 0.01 7.91 -24.01
N ASP A 149 -0.59 7.95 -25.20
CA ASP A 149 -0.02 7.34 -26.42
C ASP A 149 1.34 7.93 -26.83
N ASN A 150 1.69 9.12 -26.32
CA ASN A 150 2.99 9.75 -26.55
C ASN A 150 4.00 9.43 -25.44
N GLY A 151 3.62 8.60 -24.46
CA GLY A 151 4.42 8.28 -23.29
C GLY A 151 4.44 9.37 -22.23
N MET A 152 3.55 10.36 -22.28
CA MET A 152 3.50 11.42 -21.26
C MET A 152 2.76 10.95 -20.02
N PRO A 153 3.32 11.15 -18.80
CA PRO A 153 2.65 10.72 -17.59
C PRO A 153 1.43 11.59 -17.29
N ARG A 154 0.38 10.95 -16.77
CA ARG A 154 -0.84 11.57 -16.26
C ARG A 154 -1.16 10.98 -14.90
N ILE A 155 -1.69 11.79 -14.00
CA ILE A 155 -2.14 11.35 -12.68
C ILE A 155 -3.64 11.56 -12.57
N ARG A 156 -4.35 10.52 -12.15
CA ARG A 156 -5.76 10.57 -11.78
C ARG A 156 -5.90 10.29 -10.29
N THR A 157 -6.65 11.15 -9.60
CA THR A 157 -7.02 10.93 -8.21
C THR A 157 -8.40 10.30 -8.14
N ASN A 158 -8.53 9.19 -7.41
CA ASN A 158 -9.79 8.54 -7.11
C ASN A 158 -9.98 8.43 -5.61
N HIS A 159 -11.25 8.46 -5.19
CA HIS A 159 -11.62 8.41 -3.78
C HIS A 159 -12.43 7.16 -3.53
N PHE A 160 -12.10 6.45 -2.45
CA PHE A 160 -12.78 5.24 -2.04
C PHE A 160 -13.29 5.39 -0.62
N SER A 161 -14.46 4.80 -0.37
CA SER A 161 -15.02 4.66 0.97
C SER A 161 -14.91 3.22 1.44
N ARG A 162 -14.62 3.03 2.72
CA ARG A 162 -14.58 1.69 3.32
C ARG A 162 -15.97 1.04 3.29
N ILE A 163 -16.04 -0.19 2.79
CA ILE A 163 -17.24 -1.03 2.87
C ILE A 163 -17.27 -1.64 4.27
N ARG A 164 -18.31 -1.31 5.04
CA ARG A 164 -18.58 -1.94 6.34
C ARG A 164 -19.64 -3.03 6.14
N GLY A 165 -19.38 -4.20 6.71
CA GLY A 165 -20.35 -5.30 6.80
C GLY A 165 -21.31 -5.11 7.97
#